data_AF-A0AAU9GBJ9-F1
#
_entry.id   AF-A0AAU9GBJ9-F1
#
_cell.length_a   1.000
_cell.length_b   1.000
_cell.length_c   1.000
_cell.angle_alpha   90.00
_cell.angle_beta   90.00
_cell.angle_gamma   90.00
#
_symmetry.space_group_name_H-M   'P 1'
#
loop_
_entity.id
_entity.type
_entity.pdbx_description
1 polymer ?
#
loop_
_entity_poly.entity_id
_entity_poly.type
_entity_poly.pdbx_seq_one_letter_code
_entity_poly.pdbx_strand_id
1 'polypeptide(L)'
;MNASCCLCIILGLILLLAVSSSSGSTTEGAQTCKKNVQSSCTSTTRSCGRLGRANLCQAFKNDCQRRISNCNNKGITAFYRKVNGSLCKNMPLYKKLPCGSGANAIKANASQQLTSASGETKIIHESR
;
A
#
# COMPACT_ATOMS: atom_id res chain seq x y z
N MET A 1 32.96 -46.99 -3.54
CA MET A 1 31.97 -46.15 -2.83
C MET A 1 31.35 -45.24 -3.89
N ASN A 2 30.10 -45.49 -4.24
CA ASN A 2 29.52 -45.11 -5.54
C ASN A 2 29.21 -43.60 -5.57
N ALA A 3 29.78 -42.89 -6.54
CA ALA A 3 29.59 -41.44 -6.77
C ALA A 3 28.10 -41.02 -6.88
N SER A 4 27.22 -41.97 -7.18
CA SER A 4 25.76 -41.84 -7.15
C SER A 4 25.22 -41.39 -5.78
N CYS A 5 25.82 -41.85 -4.68
CA CYS A 5 25.35 -41.51 -3.33
C CYS A 5 25.62 -40.03 -2.99
N CYS A 6 26.76 -39.48 -3.44
CA CYS A 6 27.10 -38.08 -3.23
C CYS A 6 26.15 -37.14 -3.97
N LEU A 7 25.70 -37.53 -5.17
CA LEU A 7 24.79 -36.72 -5.98
C LEU A 7 23.45 -36.50 -5.27
N CYS A 8 22.89 -37.55 -4.67
CA CYS A 8 21.62 -37.51 -3.95
C CYS A 8 21.67 -36.61 -2.70
N ILE A 9 22.79 -36.62 -1.97
CA ILE A 9 22.98 -35.78 -0.78
C ILE A 9 23.07 -34.31 -1.16
N ILE A 10 23.78 -33.98 -2.25
CA ILE A 10 23.90 -32.61 -2.75
C ILE A 10 22.55 -32.09 -3.26
N LEU A 11 21.79 -32.91 -4.02
CA LEU A 11 20.44 -32.58 -4.48
C LEU A 11 19.47 -32.36 -3.30
N GLY A 12 19.54 -33.19 -2.26
CA GLY A 12 18.75 -33.04 -1.05
C GLY A 12 19.05 -31.74 -0.28
N LEU A 13 20.34 -31.39 -0.16
CA LEU A 13 20.78 -30.14 0.50
C LEU A 13 20.30 -28.89 -0.25
N ILE A 14 20.38 -28.88 -1.59
CA ILE A 14 19.90 -27.76 -2.40
C ILE A 14 18.37 -27.59 -2.27
N LEU A 15 17.62 -28.71 -2.20
CA LEU A 15 16.18 -28.68 -1.99
C LEU A 15 15.79 -28.17 -0.58
N LEU A 16 16.57 -28.53 0.45
CA LEU A 16 16.37 -28.07 1.82
C LEU A 16 16.68 -26.57 1.99
N LEU A 17 17.67 -26.05 1.27
CA LEU A 17 17.99 -24.62 1.24
C LEU A 17 16.91 -23.81 0.50
N ALA A 18 16.31 -24.37 -0.56
CA ALA A 18 15.23 -23.72 -1.31
C ALA A 18 13.92 -23.60 -0.50
N VAL A 19 13.66 -24.53 0.45
CA VAL A 19 12.43 -24.50 1.25
C VAL A 19 12.46 -23.46 2.39
N SER A 20 13.64 -23.01 2.80
CA SER A 20 13.82 -22.10 3.95
C SER A 20 13.56 -20.62 3.62
N SER A 21 13.38 -20.27 2.34
CA SER A 21 13.17 -18.88 1.90
C SER A 21 11.71 -18.52 1.66
N SER A 22 10.76 -19.35 2.10
CA SER A 22 9.34 -19.02 2.04
C SER A 22 8.96 -18.08 3.19
N SER A 23 9.44 -16.83 3.14
CA SER A 23 8.75 -15.71 3.81
C SER A 23 7.45 -15.43 3.06
N GLY A 24 6.58 -16.43 3.04
CA GLY A 24 5.21 -16.33 2.60
C GLY A 24 4.53 -15.34 3.53
N SER A 25 4.05 -14.24 2.95
CA SER A 25 3.24 -13.25 3.64
C SER A 25 1.90 -13.85 4.05
N THR A 26 1.90 -14.68 5.08
CA THR A 26 0.68 -15.10 5.75
C THR A 26 0.03 -13.88 6.41
N THR A 27 -1.28 -13.92 6.64
CA THR A 27 -2.00 -12.89 7.41
C THR A 27 -1.29 -12.57 8.72
N GLU A 28 -0.62 -13.57 9.32
CA GLU A 28 0.19 -13.46 10.52
C GLU A 28 1.42 -12.57 10.33
N GLY A 29 2.14 -12.68 9.22
CA GLY A 29 3.30 -11.82 8.92
C GLY A 29 2.92 -10.33 8.81
N ALA A 30 1.79 -10.04 8.16
CA ALA A 30 1.27 -8.67 8.06
C ALA A 30 0.83 -8.13 9.44
N GLN A 31 0.22 -8.98 10.27
CA GLN A 31 -0.21 -8.62 11.62
C GLN A 31 0.97 -8.37 12.57
N THR A 32 2.02 -9.19 12.50
CA THR A 32 3.27 -9.01 13.25
C THR A 32 3.98 -7.72 12.82
N CYS A 33 4.04 -7.43 11.51
CA CYS A 33 4.58 -6.15 11.03
C CYS A 33 3.80 -4.96 11.60
N LYS A 34 2.46 -5.01 11.60
CA LYS A 34 1.63 -3.93 12.16
C LYS A 34 1.92 -3.73 13.64
N LYS A 35 1.98 -4.80 14.43
CA LYS A 35 2.32 -4.75 15.86
C LYS A 35 3.70 -4.13 16.09
N ASN A 36 4.71 -4.55 15.34
CA ASN A 36 6.08 -4.02 15.46
C ASN A 36 6.19 -2.55 15.06
N VAL A 37 5.45 -2.11 14.04
CA VAL A 37 5.41 -0.69 13.68
C VAL A 37 4.67 0.12 14.74
N GLN A 38 3.56 -0.40 15.27
CA GLN A 38 2.78 0.27 16.32
C GLN A 38 3.56 0.42 17.62
N SER A 39 4.34 -0.59 18.02
CA SER A 39 5.15 -0.54 19.24
C SER A 39 6.36 0.39 19.14
N SER A 40 6.93 0.57 17.93
CA SER A 40 8.16 1.34 17.73
C SER A 40 7.95 2.75 17.17
N CYS A 41 6.75 3.11 16.74
CA CYS A 41 6.49 4.38 16.05
C CYS A 41 5.66 5.34 16.90
N THR A 42 6.25 6.49 17.20
CA THR A 42 5.65 7.56 18.00
C THR A 42 5.35 8.83 17.19
N SER A 43 5.57 8.81 15.87
CA SER A 43 5.40 9.98 15.02
C SER A 43 3.93 10.40 14.92
N THR A 44 3.66 11.66 15.25
CA THR A 44 2.34 12.32 15.09
C THR A 44 2.29 13.22 13.86
N THR A 45 3.44 13.52 13.25
CA THR A 45 3.57 14.43 12.11
C THR A 45 3.09 13.80 10.82
N ARG A 46 2.29 14.55 10.07
CA ARG A 46 1.80 14.18 8.73
C ARG A 46 2.93 13.71 7.82
N SER A 47 2.71 12.61 7.12
CA SER A 47 3.71 12.03 6.22
C SER A 47 3.21 11.99 4.78
N CYS A 48 4.13 12.13 3.82
CA CYS A 48 3.86 11.91 2.40
C CYS A 48 4.61 10.64 1.95
N GLY A 49 3.92 9.77 1.22
CA GLY A 49 4.51 8.55 0.68
C GLY A 49 4.30 8.43 -0.82
N ARG A 50 5.36 8.13 -1.57
CA ARG A 50 5.31 7.78 -3.00
C ARG A 50 5.19 6.27 -3.17
N LEU A 51 4.25 5.83 -3.99
CA LEU A 51 3.98 4.42 -4.26
C LEU A 51 4.96 3.86 -5.30
N GLY A 52 5.88 3.00 -4.86
CA GLY A 52 6.81 2.30 -5.74
C GLY A 52 7.62 3.25 -6.63
N ARG A 53 7.64 2.97 -7.94
CA ARG A 53 8.29 3.80 -8.97
C ARG A 53 7.31 4.75 -9.68
N ALA A 54 6.00 4.55 -9.52
CA ALA A 54 4.98 5.40 -10.12
C ALA A 54 5.03 6.83 -9.56
N ASN A 55 4.54 7.82 -10.31
CA ASN A 55 4.42 9.20 -9.83
C ASN A 55 3.17 9.42 -8.98
N LEU A 56 2.80 8.43 -8.15
CA LEU A 56 1.63 8.50 -7.28
C LEU A 56 2.08 8.71 -5.84
N CYS A 57 1.52 9.74 -5.21
CA CYS A 57 1.73 10.08 -3.83
C CYS A 57 0.43 9.90 -3.03
N GLN A 58 0.59 9.62 -1.74
CA GLN A 58 -0.50 9.54 -0.78
C GLN A 58 -0.09 10.27 0.50
N ALA A 59 -0.99 11.10 1.01
CA ALA A 59 -0.83 11.72 2.31
C ALA A 59 -1.30 10.77 3.41
N PHE A 60 -0.53 10.66 4.48
CA PHE A 60 -0.84 9.85 5.65
C PHE A 60 -0.98 10.75 6.88
N LYS A 61 -1.89 10.37 7.79
CA LYS A 61 -2.06 11.08 9.06
C LYS A 61 -0.75 11.26 9.79
N ASN A 62 0.10 10.23 9.79
CA ASN A 62 1.47 10.29 10.30
C ASN A 62 2.39 9.25 9.65
N ASP A 63 3.67 9.25 10.02
CA ASP A 63 4.64 8.28 9.49
C ASP A 63 4.32 6.84 9.90
N CYS A 64 3.71 6.63 11.07
CA CYS A 64 3.32 5.30 11.54
C CYS A 64 2.28 4.66 10.61
N GLN A 65 1.27 5.43 10.19
CA GLN A 65 0.25 4.97 9.25
C GLN A 65 0.85 4.64 7.87
N ARG A 66 1.87 5.39 7.42
CA ARG A 66 2.60 5.06 6.19
C ARG A 66 3.33 3.72 6.33
N ARG A 67 4.05 3.50 7.45
CA ARG A 67 4.77 2.25 7.72
C ARG A 67 3.82 1.06 7.87
N ILE A 68 2.69 1.23 8.56
CA ILE A 68 1.62 0.22 8.68
C ILE A 68 1.06 -0.15 7.30
N SER A 69 0.88 0.83 6.41
CA SER A 69 0.37 0.59 5.06
C SER A 69 1.32 -0.27 4.21
N ASN A 70 2.60 -0.34 4.58
CA ASN A 70 3.58 -1.20 3.93
C ASN A 70 3.54 -2.64 4.43
N CYS A 71 2.94 -2.92 5.59
CA CYS A 71 2.87 -4.27 6.17
C CYS A 71 1.99 -5.25 5.39
N ASN A 72 1.04 -4.74 4.59
CA ASN A 72 0.14 -5.59 3.79
C ASN A 72 0.68 -5.88 2.36
N ASN A 73 1.84 -5.35 1.98
CA ASN A 73 2.34 -5.46 0.61
C ASN A 73 3.25 -6.67 0.42
N LYS A 74 2.79 -7.64 -0.38
CA LYS A 74 3.45 -8.93 -0.66
C LYS A 74 4.60 -8.87 -1.68
N GLY A 75 4.99 -7.68 -2.16
CA GLY A 75 5.94 -7.58 -3.25
C GLY A 75 6.42 -6.14 -3.46
N ILE A 76 7.67 -6.03 -3.88
CA ILE A 76 8.57 -4.88 -3.92
C ILE A 76 7.99 -3.63 -4.65
N THR A 77 6.88 -3.79 -5.36
CA THR A 77 6.31 -2.82 -6.30
C THR A 77 5.31 -1.83 -5.68
N ALA A 78 4.69 -2.14 -4.55
CA ALA A 78 3.61 -1.32 -3.96
C ALA A 78 3.95 -0.75 -2.56
N PHE A 79 5.22 -0.49 -2.28
CA PHE A 79 5.67 0.12 -1.03
C PHE A 79 5.63 1.66 -1.08
N TYR A 80 5.18 2.31 -0.01
CA TYR A 80 5.24 3.76 0.16
C TYR A 80 6.60 4.22 0.70
N ARG A 81 7.41 4.81 -0.19
CA ARG A 81 8.66 5.48 0.18
C ARG A 81 8.35 6.87 0.75
N LYS A 82 8.97 7.23 1.87
CA LYS A 82 8.83 8.58 2.44
C LYS A 82 9.40 9.59 1.45
N VAL A 83 8.67 10.67 1.22
CA VAL A 83 9.11 11.77 0.36
C VAL A 83 8.80 13.11 1.02
N ASN A 84 9.25 14.22 0.42
CA ASN A 84 8.98 15.56 0.93
C ASN A 84 7.47 15.83 1.04
N GLY A 85 7.04 16.45 2.13
CA GLY A 85 5.65 16.81 2.38
C GLY A 85 5.04 17.73 1.33
N SER A 86 5.87 18.52 0.62
CA SER A 86 5.44 19.40 -0.47
C SER A 86 4.73 18.64 -1.60
N LEU A 87 5.13 17.39 -1.88
CA LEU A 87 4.51 16.54 -2.91
C LEU A 87 3.09 16.10 -2.56
N CYS A 88 2.72 16.13 -1.28
CA CYS A 88 1.37 15.85 -0.80
C CYS A 88 0.67 17.09 -0.25
N LYS A 89 1.21 18.30 -0.47
CA LYS A 89 0.60 19.55 -0.01
C LYS A 89 -0.80 19.63 -0.59
N ASN A 90 -1.80 19.91 0.26
CA ASN A 90 -3.21 20.00 -0.13
C ASN A 90 -3.86 18.71 -0.66
N MET A 91 -3.20 17.56 -0.58
CA MET A 91 -3.83 16.28 -0.90
C MET A 91 -4.74 15.81 0.25
N PRO A 92 -5.89 15.18 -0.04
CA PRO A 92 -6.67 14.48 0.97
C PRO A 92 -5.89 13.31 1.58
N LEU A 93 -6.18 13.00 2.85
CA LEU A 93 -5.58 11.86 3.53
C LEU A 93 -6.01 10.55 2.85
N TYR A 94 -5.07 9.61 2.76
CA TYR A 94 -5.27 8.25 2.27
C TYR A 94 -5.78 8.11 0.82
N LYS A 95 -5.79 9.19 0.03
CA LYS A 95 -6.04 9.12 -1.41
C LYS A 95 -4.72 9.13 -2.18
N LYS A 96 -4.66 8.27 -3.19
CA LYS A 96 -3.56 8.22 -4.17
C LYS A 96 -3.82 9.24 -5.26
N LEU A 97 -2.89 10.14 -5.48
CA LEU A 97 -2.95 11.17 -6.52
C LEU A 97 -1.57 11.35 -7.15
N PRO A 98 -1.46 11.91 -8.36
CA PRO A 98 -0.15 12.26 -8.90
C PRO A 98 0.58 13.21 -7.94
N CYS A 99 1.86 12.95 -7.66
CA CYS A 99 2.65 13.77 -6.74
C CYS A 99 2.64 15.25 -7.17
N GLY A 100 2.40 16.17 -6.23
CA GLY A 100 2.28 17.60 -6.50
C GLY A 100 0.87 18.08 -6.91
N SER A 101 -0.07 17.17 -7.20
CA SER A 101 -1.42 17.54 -7.68
C SER A 101 -2.40 18.00 -6.61
N GLY A 102 -1.97 18.23 -5.36
CA GLY A 102 -2.90 18.58 -4.30
C GLY A 102 -3.61 19.92 -4.51
N ALA A 103 -3.05 20.85 -5.28
CA ALA A 103 -3.76 22.07 -5.69
C ALA A 103 -4.94 21.78 -6.64
N ASN A 104 -4.81 20.77 -7.51
CA ASN A 104 -5.86 20.36 -8.44
C ASN A 104 -6.96 19.53 -7.73
N ALA A 105 -6.60 18.83 -6.65
CA ALA A 105 -7.54 18.05 -5.84
C ALA A 105 -8.54 18.94 -5.06
N ILE A 106 -8.12 20.15 -4.65
CA ILE A 106 -9.02 21.12 -3.99
C ILE A 106 -10.08 21.63 -4.98
N LYS A 107 -9.71 21.86 -6.25
CA LYS A 107 -10.65 22.31 -7.29
C LYS A 107 -11.72 21.26 -7.60
N ALA A 108 -11.36 19.98 -7.61
CA ALA A 108 -12.32 18.90 -7.85
C ALA A 108 -13.35 18.72 -6.72
N ASN A 109 -13.03 19.14 -5.49
CA ASN A 109 -13.95 19.04 -4.35
C ASN A 109 -14.92 20.23 -4.25
N ALA A 110 -14.67 21.33 -4.96
CA ALA A 110 -15.63 22.43 -5.12
C ALA A 110 -16.74 22.11 -6.16
N SER A 111 -16.57 21.03 -6.94
CA SER A 111 -17.52 20.62 -7.98
C SER A 111 -18.28 19.33 -7.65
N GLN A 112 -18.04 18.70 -6.49
CA GLN A 112 -18.70 17.44 -6.08
C GLN A 112 -19.55 17.55 -4.81
N GLN A 113 -19.92 18.77 -4.40
CA GLN A 113 -20.93 19.00 -3.36
C GLN A 113 -22.25 19.49 -3.99
N LEU A 114 -22.77 18.73 -4.96
CA LEU A 114 -24.18 18.75 -5.32
C LEU A 114 -24.52 17.40 -5.97
N THR A 115 -24.98 16.45 -5.15
CA THR A 115 -25.88 15.30 -5.46
C THR A 115 -25.67 14.19 -4.44
N SER A 116 -26.23 14.38 -3.24
CA SER A 116 -26.58 13.26 -2.33
C SER A 116 -27.70 13.73 -1.40
N ALA A 117 -28.91 13.86 -1.96
CA ALA A 117 -30.17 13.67 -1.26
C ALA A 117 -30.94 12.67 -2.14
N SER A 118 -30.87 11.37 -1.80
CA SER A 118 -31.91 10.65 -1.05
C SER A 118 -33.17 10.39 -1.90
N GLY A 119 -33.44 9.12 -2.23
CA GLY A 119 -34.81 8.65 -2.52
C GLY A 119 -35.01 7.91 -3.85
N GLU A 120 -35.07 6.59 -3.77
CA GLU A 120 -35.93 5.62 -4.48
C GLU A 120 -36.84 6.02 -5.68
N THR A 121 -36.75 5.15 -6.71
CA THR A 121 -37.85 4.60 -7.55
C THR A 121 -38.46 5.44 -8.70
N LYS A 122 -38.26 5.00 -9.95
CA LYS A 122 -39.25 4.34 -10.86
C LYS A 122 -38.94 4.62 -12.34
N ILE A 123 -38.91 3.56 -13.14
CA ILE A 123 -38.95 3.56 -14.62
C ILE A 123 -40.28 4.10 -15.12
N ILE A 124 -40.31 5.01 -16.11
CA ILE A 124 -41.28 5.02 -17.22
C ILE A 124 -40.62 5.56 -18.51
N HIS A 125 -40.90 4.83 -19.59
CA HIS A 125 -40.61 5.01 -21.00
C HIS A 125 -41.66 5.96 -21.62
N GLU A 126 -41.32 7.00 -22.38
CA GLU A 126 -42.32 7.62 -23.26
C GLU A 126 -41.71 8.21 -24.53
N SER A 127 -42.25 7.71 -25.65
CA SER A 127 -42.01 8.13 -27.03
C SER A 127 -42.72 9.44 -27.32
N ARG A 128 -42.06 10.34 -28.06
CA ARG A 128 -42.69 11.13 -29.12
C ARG A 128 -41.66 11.66 -30.09
#